data_AF-A0A529QFU6-F1
#
_entry.id   AF-A0A529QFU6-F1
#
_cell.length_a   1.000
_cell.length_b   1.000
_cell.length_c   1.000
_cell.angle_alpha   90.00
_cell.angle_beta   90.00
_cell.angle_gamma   90.00
#
_symmetry.space_group_name_H-M   'P 1'
#
loop_
_entity.id
_entity.type
_entity.pdbx_description
1 polymer ?
#
loop_
_entity_poly.entity_id
_entity_poly.type
_entity_poly.pdbx_seq_one_letter_code
_entity_poly.pdbx_strand_id
1 'polypeptide(L)'
;MNLKQLSHMLSLSQTTVSRALNGYPEVSEETRRRVMDAAKRHGYRPNPSARRLATGKSGMIGYVLPTGAAVDIDPHFVEFLSGLGDYARSHEL
;
A
#
# COMPACT_ATOMS: atom_id res chain seq x y z
N MET A 1 8.90 2.64 15.93
CA MET A 1 9.71 1.60 15.24
C MET A 1 9.81 1.96 13.76
N ASN A 2 11.01 2.09 13.20
CA ASN A 2 11.21 2.30 11.75
C ASN A 2 11.89 1.08 11.09
N LEU A 3 12.03 1.07 9.75
CA LEU A 3 12.55 -0.09 9.01
C LEU A 3 13.99 -0.43 9.42
N LYS A 4 14.83 0.59 9.63
CA LYS A 4 16.23 0.42 10.05
C LYS A 4 16.33 -0.25 11.42
N GLN A 5 15.52 0.19 12.39
CA GLN A 5 15.48 -0.41 13.73
C GLN A 5 14.98 -1.85 13.70
N LEU A 6 13.91 -2.14 12.94
CA LEU A 6 13.38 -3.49 12.80
C LEU A 6 14.41 -4.44 12.15
N SER A 7 15.15 -3.95 11.15
CA SER A 7 16.19 -4.71 10.45
C SER A 7 17.36 -5.03 11.37
N HIS A 8 17.81 -4.05 12.15
CA HIS A 8 18.89 -4.25 13.13
C HIS A 8 18.49 -5.26 14.22
N MET A 9 17.26 -5.22 14.71
CA MET A 9 16.75 -6.15 15.72
C MET A 9 16.68 -7.60 15.21
N LEU A 10 16.37 -7.78 13.93
CA LEU A 10 16.27 -9.09 13.30
C LEU A 10 17.61 -9.61 12.76
N SER A 11 18.68 -8.82 12.86
CA SER A 11 19.97 -9.10 12.21
C SER A 11 19.82 -9.36 10.71
N LEU A 12 18.96 -8.59 10.04
CA LEU A 12 18.70 -8.67 8.61
C LEU A 12 19.01 -7.33 7.93
N SER A 13 19.28 -7.37 6.62
CA SER A 13 19.39 -6.14 5.84
C SER A 13 18.02 -5.45 5.71
N GLN A 14 18.00 -4.12 5.56
CA GLN A 14 16.77 -3.37 5.29
C GLN A 14 16.05 -3.88 4.03
N THR A 15 16.82 -4.28 3.02
CA THR A 15 16.30 -4.86 1.78
C THR A 15 15.59 -6.18 2.03
N THR A 16 16.17 -7.06 2.86
CA THR A 16 15.56 -8.36 3.23
C THR A 16 14.27 -8.16 4.00
N VAL A 17 14.25 -7.25 4.99
CA VAL A 17 13.05 -6.94 5.77
C VAL A 17 11.97 -6.31 4.88
N SER A 18 12.35 -5.39 3.99
CA SER A 18 11.42 -4.78 3.03
C SER A 18 10.81 -5.84 2.09
N ARG A 19 11.63 -6.72 1.52
CA ARG A 19 11.18 -7.80 0.63
C ARG A 19 10.28 -8.81 1.34
N ALA A 20 10.63 -9.15 2.59
CA ALA A 20 9.81 -10.01 3.44
C ALA A 20 8.42 -9.40 3.69
N LEU A 21 8.36 -8.12 4.05
CA LEU A 21 7.11 -7.40 4.31
C LEU A 21 6.25 -7.22 3.06
N ASN A 22 6.87 -7.13 1.88
CA ASN A 22 6.19 -7.02 0.59
C ASN A 22 5.90 -8.37 -0.08
N GLY A 23 6.22 -9.50 0.57
CA GLY A 23 5.87 -10.83 0.06
C GLY A 23 6.68 -11.31 -1.15
N TYR A 24 7.89 -10.79 -1.36
CA TYR A 24 8.72 -11.24 -2.49
C TYR A 24 9.15 -12.72 -2.33
N PRO A 25 9.11 -13.53 -3.40
CA PRO A 25 9.35 -14.98 -3.35
C PRO A 25 10.79 -15.35 -3.02
N GLU A 26 11.73 -14.41 -3.15
CA GLU A 26 13.15 -14.58 -2.84
C GLU A 26 13.46 -14.68 -1.32
N VAL A 27 12.47 -14.41 -0.46
CA VAL A 27 12.60 -14.54 0.99
C VAL A 27 11.90 -15.82 1.45
N SER A 28 12.62 -16.68 2.19
CA SER A 28 12.05 -17.91 2.75
C SER A 28 10.83 -17.64 3.62
N GLU A 29 9.85 -18.56 3.60
CA GLU A 29 8.64 -18.45 4.43
C GLU A 29 8.95 -18.29 5.91
N GLU A 30 9.96 -18.99 6.40
CA GLU A 30 10.42 -18.87 7.79
C GLU A 30 10.87 -17.44 8.13
N THR A 31 11.73 -16.86 7.27
CA THR A 31 12.22 -15.48 7.46
C THR A 31 11.06 -14.50 7.35
N ARG A 32 10.14 -14.71 6.41
CA ARG A 32 8.97 -13.87 6.23
C ARG A 32 8.09 -13.84 7.47
N ARG A 33 7.79 -15.02 8.03
CA ARG A 33 7.02 -15.15 9.26
C ARG A 33 7.70 -14.47 10.44
N ARG A 34 9.02 -14.67 10.62
CA ARG A 34 9.81 -14.00 11.66
C ARG A 34 9.73 -12.48 11.56
N VAL A 35 9.86 -11.93 10.35
CA VAL A 35 9.75 -10.49 10.08
C VAL A 35 8.34 -9.97 10.38
N MET A 36 7.30 -10.64 9.90
CA MET A 36 5.91 -10.24 10.14
C MET A 36 5.54 -10.25 11.62
N ASP A 37 5.97 -11.27 12.37
CA ASP A 37 5.72 -11.39 13.80
C ASP A 37 6.45 -10.30 14.60
N ALA A 38 7.69 -9.98 14.23
CA ALA A 38 8.41 -8.87 14.85
C ALA A 38 7.78 -7.50 14.50
N ALA A 39 7.38 -7.31 13.25
CA ALA A 39 6.71 -6.08 12.82
C ALA A 39 5.41 -5.85 13.61
N LYS A 40 4.58 -6.89 13.78
CA LYS A 40 3.36 -6.84 14.59
C LYS A 40 3.65 -6.55 16.05
N ARG A 41 4.57 -7.30 16.68
CA ARG A 41 4.92 -7.14 18.11
C ARG A 41 5.46 -5.74 18.44
N HIS A 42 6.21 -5.15 17.51
CA HIS A 42 6.86 -3.85 17.74
C HIS A 42 6.12 -2.67 17.09
N GLY A 43 4.89 -2.89 16.59
CA GLY A 43 4.05 -1.84 16.01
C GLY A 43 4.66 -1.18 14.78
N TYR A 44 5.47 -1.90 14.01
CA TYR A 44 5.98 -1.39 12.74
C TYR A 44 4.82 -1.26 11.74
N ARG A 45 4.67 -0.06 11.19
CA ARG A 45 3.74 0.24 10.10
C ARG A 45 4.54 0.77 8.91
N PRO A 46 4.39 0.18 7.71
CA PRO A 46 5.01 0.70 6.51
C PRO A 46 4.59 2.15 6.27
N ASN A 47 5.54 3.01 5.89
CA ASN A 47 5.23 4.38 5.50
C ASN A 47 4.66 4.38 4.08
N PRO A 48 3.39 4.80 3.87
CA PRO A 48 2.77 4.81 2.54
C PRO A 48 3.55 5.67 1.54
N SER A 49 4.09 6.81 1.96
CA SER A 49 4.89 7.70 1.09
C SER A 49 6.19 7.04 0.63
N ALA A 50 6.87 6.32 1.54
CA ALA A 50 8.06 5.57 1.19
C ALA A 50 7.74 4.41 0.24
N ARG A 51 6.60 3.73 0.43
CA ARG A 51 6.12 2.68 -0.47
C ARG A 51 5.83 3.24 -1.86
N ARG A 52 5.11 4.36 -1.97
CA ARG A 52 4.84 5.04 -3.25
C ARG A 52 6.12 5.42 -3.99
N LEU A 53 7.10 5.95 -3.26
CA LEU A 53 8.40 6.31 -3.85
C LEU A 53 9.14 5.08 -4.39
N ALA A 54 9.14 3.98 -3.64
CA ALA A 54 9.81 2.74 -4.04
C ALA A 54 9.10 2.04 -5.22
N THR A 55 7.77 2.08 -5.29
CA THR A 55 7.00 1.43 -6.36
C THR A 55 6.79 2.31 -7.60
N GLY A 56 6.98 3.63 -7.48
CA GLY A 56 6.59 4.60 -8.50
C GLY A 56 5.07 4.71 -8.70
N LYS A 57 4.27 4.05 -7.85
CA LYS A 57 2.80 4.03 -7.96
C LYS A 57 2.19 4.83 -6.82
N SER A 58 1.31 5.78 -7.15
CA SER A 58 0.60 6.59 -6.15
C SER A 58 -0.47 5.81 -5.39
N GLY A 59 -1.04 4.76 -6.01
CA GLY A 59 -2.19 4.03 -5.48
C GLY A 59 -3.43 4.94 -5.36
N MET A 60 -3.71 5.71 -6.41
CA MET A 60 -4.75 6.74 -6.41
C MET A 60 -5.40 6.83 -7.79
N ILE A 61 -6.72 6.87 -7.80
CA ILE A 61 -7.54 7.16 -8.99
C ILE A 61 -8.02 8.61 -8.87
N GLY A 62 -7.64 9.44 -9.84
CA GLY A 62 -8.12 10.80 -9.96
C GLY A 62 -9.32 10.86 -10.90
N TYR A 63 -10.39 11.51 -10.48
CA TYR A 63 -11.54 11.80 -11.34
C TYR A 63 -11.64 13.32 -11.55
N VAL A 64 -11.63 13.76 -12.80
CA VAL A 64 -11.70 15.19 -13.15
C VAL A 64 -13.14 15.53 -13.52
N LEU A 65 -13.78 16.35 -12.70
CA LEU A 65 -15.13 16.85 -12.96
C LEU A 65 -15.06 18.18 -13.73
N PRO A 66 -15.92 18.39 -14.74
CA PRO A 66 -16.16 19.73 -15.26
C PRO A 66 -16.75 20.61 -14.15
N THR A 67 -16.38 21.89 -14.12
CA THR A 67 -16.86 22.88 -13.15
C THR A 67 -17.58 24.02 -13.87
N GLY A 68 -18.75 24.45 -13.39
CA GLY A 68 -19.51 25.56 -13.96
C GLY A 68 -21.01 25.49 -13.67
N ALA A 69 -21.74 26.56 -14.01
CA ALA A 69 -23.19 26.67 -13.73
C ALA A 69 -24.08 25.72 -14.56
N ALA A 70 -23.53 25.07 -15.59
CA ALA A 70 -24.23 24.13 -16.47
C ALA A 70 -23.71 22.69 -16.32
N VAL A 71 -23.15 22.35 -15.16
CA VAL A 71 -22.75 20.97 -14.87
C VAL A 71 -24.00 20.20 -14.44
N ASP A 72 -24.64 19.54 -15.40
CA ASP A 72 -25.61 18.49 -15.11
C ASP A 72 -24.83 17.25 -14.67
N ILE A 73 -24.86 16.97 -13.36
CA ILE A 73 -24.34 15.71 -12.83
C ILE A 73 -25.37 14.64 -13.16
N ASP A 74 -24.99 13.73 -14.05
CA ASP A 74 -25.80 12.57 -14.40
C ASP A 74 -26.24 11.80 -13.13
N PRO A 75 -27.53 11.40 -13.00
CA PRO A 75 -28.02 10.68 -11.82
C PRO A 75 -27.27 9.38 -11.50
N HIS A 76 -26.64 8.75 -12.50
CA HIS A 76 -25.82 7.55 -12.35
C HIS A 76 -24.39 7.85 -11.89
N PHE A 77 -23.99 9.11 -11.72
CA PHE A 77 -22.65 9.48 -11.28
C PHE A 77 -22.26 8.81 -9.95
N VAL A 78 -23.19 8.76 -8.99
CA VAL A 78 -22.97 8.10 -7.69
C VAL A 78 -22.82 6.59 -7.85
N GLU A 79 -23.62 5.98 -8.74
CA GLU A 79 -23.54 4.55 -9.06
C GLU A 79 -22.19 4.21 -9.71
N PHE A 80 -21.75 5.03 -10.67
CA PHE A 80 -20.43 4.90 -11.29
C PHE A 80 -19.30 5.02 -10.26
N LEU A 81 -19.32 6.06 -9.41
CA LEU A 81 -18.28 6.23 -8.38
C LEU A 81 -18.25 5.08 -7.38
N SER A 82 -19.42 4.53 -7.02
CA SER A 82 -19.52 3.37 -6.14
C SER A 82 -18.89 2.14 -6.80
N GLY A 83 -19.24 1.86 -8.06
CA GLY A 83 -18.66 0.76 -8.83
C GLY A 83 -17.14 0.90 -9.04
N LEU A 84 -16.67 2.13 -9.32
CA LEU A 84 -15.23 2.44 -9.42
C LEU A 84 -14.51 2.14 -8.10
N GLY A 85 -15.08 2.55 -6.97
CA GLY A 85 -14.51 2.32 -5.64
C GLY A 85 -14.44 0.84 -5.28
N ASP A 86 -15.48 0.07 -5.58
CA ASP A 86 -15.50 -1.37 -5.31
C ASP A 86 -14.52 -2.13 -6.21
N TYR A 87 -14.42 -1.77 -7.49
CA TYR A 87 -13.45 -2.34 -8.42
C TYR A 87 -12.00 -2.04 -8.02
N ALA A 88 -11.72 -0.79 -7.60
CA ALA A 88 -10.40 -0.39 -7.14
C ALA A 88 -9.98 -1.18 -5.88
N ARG A 89 -10.91 -1.38 -4.94
CA ARG A 89 -10.69 -2.17 -3.72
C ARG A 89 -10.36 -3.62 -4.05
N SER A 90 -11.05 -4.24 -5.01
CA SER A 90 -10.83 -5.65 -5.36
C SER A 90 -9.52 -5.92 -6.10
N HIS A 91 -8.89 -4.87 -6.67
CA HIS A 91 -7.65 -4.98 -7.45
C HIS A 91 -6.44 -4.31 -6.79
N GLU A 92 -6.55 -3.89 -5.52
CA GLU A 92 -5.49 -3.20 -4.77
C GLU A 92 -4.89 -1.97 -5.49
N LEU A 93 -5.75 -1.23 -6.21
CA LEU A 93 -5.38 -0.01 -6.94
C LEU A 93 -5.25 1.22 -6.04
#